data_AF-A0A2J4JNE4-F1
#
_entry.id   AF-A0A2J4JNE4-F1
#
_cell.length_a   1.000
_cell.length_b   1.000
_cell.length_c   1.000
_cell.angle_alpha   90.00
_cell.angle_beta   90.00
_cell.angle_gamma   90.00
#
_symmetry.space_group_name_H-M   'P 1'
#
loop_
_entity.id
_entity.type
_entity.pdbx_description
1 polymer ?
#
loop_
_entity_poly.entity_id
_entity_poly.type
_entity_poly.pdbx_seq_one_letter_code
_entity_poly.pdbx_strand_id
1 'polypeptide(L)'
;MNPSVLFVFILSILLGVLRAVDLAFGTDAVTGLCVVGSVWWRYLALSIVVLAAVLVGRTQPSRSEAVRSRRPLAGILAFVGAVCFLAAAGAQIALGAASGLGGFVRCILECLCSAWLSTMGRCWLSPNEWKKPFGGLYLAVAGSLLFYWNVLLRFMENSSSWHRVTPTAAVWQALAALMFLAALARALHVPQPGNGKTLCAAGLAAFALCLCWQLPYVLVLMSGLSWAAPAVWPEIFAGLGLCCVGSIGGVCAAACLNRQS
;
A
#
# COMPACT_ATOMS: atom_id res chain seq x y z
N MET A 1 -21.15 8.76 -5.89
CA MET A 1 -19.69 8.99 -5.93
C MET A 1 -19.37 9.88 -7.13
N ASN A 2 -18.37 10.77 -7.04
CA ASN A 2 -18.02 11.68 -8.13
C ASN A 2 -17.53 10.89 -9.37
N PRO A 3 -17.98 11.19 -10.61
CA PRO A 3 -17.65 10.41 -11.81
C PRO A 3 -16.15 10.33 -12.09
N SER A 4 -15.38 11.39 -11.86
CA SER A 4 -13.91 11.36 -12.07
C SER A 4 -13.20 10.40 -11.11
N VAL A 5 -13.75 10.22 -9.92
CA VAL A 5 -13.18 9.33 -8.89
C VAL A 5 -13.54 7.89 -9.20
N LEU A 6 -14.79 7.64 -9.59
CA LEU A 6 -15.23 6.33 -10.08
C LEU A 6 -14.38 5.90 -11.29
N PHE A 7 -14.09 6.82 -12.20
CA PHE A 7 -13.19 6.56 -13.32
C PHE A 7 -11.80 6.09 -12.86
N VAL A 8 -11.19 6.74 -11.87
CA VAL A 8 -9.89 6.30 -11.33
C VAL A 8 -9.99 4.91 -10.67
N PHE A 9 -11.07 4.61 -9.95
CA PHE A 9 -11.28 3.28 -9.37
C PHE A 9 -11.36 2.21 -10.47
N ILE A 10 -12.16 2.45 -11.52
CA ILE A 10 -12.28 1.52 -12.66
C ILE A 10 -10.95 1.35 -13.37
N LEU A 11 -10.24 2.45 -13.65
CA LEU A 11 -8.94 2.43 -14.31
C LEU A 11 -7.89 1.66 -13.48
N SER A 12 -7.93 1.81 -12.16
CA SER A 12 -7.05 1.08 -11.24
C SER A 12 -7.36 -0.43 -11.24
N ILE A 13 -8.64 -0.80 -11.22
CA ILE A 13 -9.05 -2.21 -11.31
C ILE A 13 -8.60 -2.81 -12.65
N LEU A 14 -8.80 -2.08 -13.76
CA LEU A 14 -8.35 -2.50 -15.08
C LEU A 14 -6.82 -2.70 -15.12
N LEU A 15 -6.05 -1.80 -14.51
CA LEU A 15 -4.60 -1.96 -14.34
C LEU A 15 -4.26 -3.28 -13.61
N GLY A 16 -5.00 -3.62 -12.56
CA GLY A 16 -4.82 -4.89 -11.85
C GLY A 16 -5.15 -6.11 -12.71
N VAL A 17 -6.23 -6.07 -13.48
CA VAL A 17 -6.58 -7.14 -14.44
C VAL A 17 -5.49 -7.30 -15.50
N LEU A 18 -5.03 -6.20 -16.09
CA LEU A 18 -3.93 -6.21 -17.06
C LEU A 18 -2.65 -6.77 -16.44
N ARG A 19 -2.36 -6.44 -15.18
CA ARG A 19 -1.21 -7.01 -14.45
C ARG A 19 -1.37 -8.50 -14.20
N ALA A 20 -2.57 -9.00 -13.92
CA ALA A 20 -2.82 -10.43 -13.76
C ALA A 20 -2.54 -11.20 -15.07
N VAL A 21 -3.05 -10.68 -16.19
CA VAL A 21 -2.79 -11.23 -17.54
C VAL A 21 -1.29 -11.17 -17.85
N ASP A 22 -0.64 -10.06 -17.52
CA ASP A 22 0.79 -9.87 -17.72
C ASP A 22 1.64 -10.88 -16.91
N LEU A 23 1.28 -11.14 -15.65
CA LEU A 23 1.96 -12.16 -14.84
C LEU A 23 1.73 -13.58 -15.34
N ALA A 24 0.59 -13.85 -15.97
CA ALA A 24 0.27 -15.17 -16.51
C ALA A 24 0.97 -15.47 -17.84
N PHE A 25 1.16 -14.46 -18.69
CA PHE A 25 1.61 -14.66 -20.08
C PHE A 25 2.83 -13.83 -20.50
N GLY A 26 3.04 -12.67 -19.87
CA GLY A 26 3.97 -11.66 -20.36
C GLY A 26 5.22 -11.45 -19.51
N THR A 27 5.26 -12.00 -18.30
CA THR A 27 6.34 -11.81 -17.33
C THR A 27 6.83 -13.15 -16.83
N ASP A 28 8.15 -13.33 -16.83
CA ASP A 28 8.79 -14.49 -16.23
C ASP A 28 8.62 -14.47 -14.71
N ALA A 29 8.10 -15.56 -14.14
CA ALA A 29 7.76 -15.63 -12.73
C ALA A 29 8.99 -15.60 -11.79
N VAL A 30 10.14 -16.06 -12.28
CA VAL A 30 11.37 -16.18 -11.47
C VAL A 30 12.16 -14.87 -11.46
N THR A 31 12.34 -14.27 -12.64
CA THR A 31 13.21 -13.10 -12.83
C THR A 31 12.45 -11.77 -12.86
N GLY A 32 11.13 -11.80 -13.12
CA GLY A 32 10.32 -10.61 -13.31
C GLY A 32 10.61 -9.84 -14.61
N LEU A 33 11.30 -10.48 -15.56
CA LEU A 33 11.58 -9.95 -16.89
C LEU A 33 10.36 -10.07 -17.81
N CYS A 34 10.19 -9.11 -18.71
CA CYS A 34 9.14 -9.18 -19.72
C CYS A 34 9.55 -10.19 -20.80
N VAL A 35 8.74 -11.23 -20.96
CA VAL A 35 8.89 -12.25 -22.01
C VAL A 35 8.13 -11.84 -23.26
N VAL A 36 7.00 -11.12 -23.10
CA VAL A 36 6.16 -10.65 -24.20
C VAL A 36 6.02 -9.12 -24.14
N GLY A 37 6.29 -8.49 -25.29
CA GLY A 37 6.12 -7.05 -25.49
C GLY A 37 7.10 -6.17 -24.72
N SER A 38 7.03 -4.88 -24.98
CA SER A 38 7.95 -3.91 -24.39
C SER A 38 7.65 -3.65 -22.91
N VAL A 39 8.71 -3.57 -22.10
CA VAL A 39 8.68 -3.10 -20.71
C VAL A 39 8.04 -1.71 -20.60
N TRP A 40 8.27 -0.85 -21.60
CA TRP A 40 7.79 0.53 -21.62
C TRP A 40 6.26 0.65 -21.62
N TRP A 41 5.53 -0.32 -22.20
CA TRP A 41 4.07 -0.30 -22.18
C TRP A 41 3.50 -0.47 -20.77
N ARG A 42 4.17 -1.27 -19.93
CA ARG A 42 3.77 -1.47 -18.53
C ARG A 42 4.01 -0.20 -17.71
N TYR A 43 5.16 0.45 -17.92
CA TYR A 43 5.43 1.74 -17.28
C TYR A 43 4.50 2.85 -17.76
N LEU A 44 4.15 2.87 -19.04
CA LEU A 44 3.19 3.84 -19.57
C LEU A 44 1.83 3.65 -18.90
N ALA A 45 1.32 2.40 -18.83
CA ALA A 45 0.06 2.10 -18.16
C ALA A 45 0.08 2.51 -16.68
N LEU A 46 1.13 2.12 -15.94
CA LEU A 46 1.34 2.52 -14.55
C LEU A 46 1.34 4.05 -14.38
N SER A 47 2.10 4.75 -15.22
CA SER A 47 2.24 6.21 -15.15
C SER A 47 0.92 6.92 -15.43
N ILE A 48 0.15 6.46 -16.42
CA ILE A 48 -1.16 7.03 -16.75
C ILE A 48 -2.12 6.87 -15.57
N VAL A 49 -2.20 5.69 -14.96
CA VAL A 49 -3.11 5.45 -13.83
C VAL A 49 -2.72 6.30 -12.62
N VAL A 50 -1.43 6.35 -12.28
CA VAL A 50 -0.92 7.16 -11.17
C VAL A 50 -1.16 8.64 -11.42
N LEU A 51 -0.90 9.13 -12.64
CA LEU A 51 -1.13 10.52 -13.01
C LEU A 51 -2.63 10.87 -12.90
N ALA A 52 -3.51 10.00 -13.41
CA ALA A 52 -4.96 10.18 -13.29
C ALA A 52 -5.38 10.23 -11.80
N ALA A 53 -4.89 9.32 -10.97
CA ALA A 53 -5.16 9.29 -9.53
C ALA A 53 -4.73 10.59 -8.82
N VAL A 54 -3.53 11.09 -9.12
CA VAL A 54 -3.00 12.32 -8.53
C VAL A 54 -3.78 13.55 -9.02
N LEU A 55 -4.02 13.67 -10.32
CA LEU A 55 -4.75 14.81 -10.89
C LEU A 55 -6.18 14.88 -10.36
N VAL A 56 -6.90 13.77 -10.36
CA VAL A 56 -8.26 13.71 -9.80
C VAL A 56 -8.22 14.03 -8.31
N GLY A 57 -7.34 13.40 -7.53
CA GLY A 57 -7.27 13.66 -6.08
C GLY A 57 -6.92 15.10 -5.72
N ARG A 58 -6.13 15.81 -6.55
CA ARG A 58 -5.78 17.22 -6.32
C ARG A 58 -6.85 18.21 -6.78
N THR A 59 -7.65 17.86 -7.77
CA THR A 59 -8.65 18.76 -8.35
C THR A 59 -9.99 18.71 -7.62
N GLN A 60 -10.34 17.57 -7.03
CA GLN A 60 -11.63 17.42 -6.38
C GLN A 60 -11.71 18.15 -5.02
N PRO A 61 -12.86 18.74 -4.66
CA PRO A 61 -13.10 19.26 -3.34
C PRO A 61 -13.16 18.09 -2.35
N SER A 62 -12.31 18.13 -1.33
CA SER A 62 -12.08 17.01 -0.43
C SER A 62 -11.93 17.48 1.01
N ARG A 63 -12.63 16.83 1.95
CA ARG A 63 -12.58 17.14 3.38
C ARG A 63 -11.87 16.03 4.15
N SER A 64 -10.71 16.32 4.73
CA SER A 64 -9.98 15.34 5.55
C SER A 64 -10.67 15.01 6.88
N GLU A 65 -11.59 15.88 7.32
CA GLU A 65 -12.41 15.68 8.53
C GLU A 65 -13.23 14.38 8.46
N ALA A 66 -13.65 13.98 7.26
CA ALA A 66 -14.41 12.76 7.02
C ALA A 66 -13.68 11.47 7.44
N VAL A 67 -12.35 11.52 7.64
CA VAL A 67 -11.50 10.41 8.07
C VAL A 67 -11.34 10.37 9.61
N ARG A 68 -11.71 11.46 10.29
CA ARG A 68 -11.75 11.59 11.76
C ARG A 68 -13.11 11.20 12.34
N SER A 69 -13.71 10.17 11.75
CA SER A 69 -14.99 9.61 12.17
C SER A 69 -14.91 8.09 12.16
N ARG A 70 -15.94 7.43 12.71
CA ARG A 70 -16.01 5.98 12.73
C ARG A 70 -16.04 5.42 11.31
N ARG A 71 -15.10 4.52 11.00
CA ARG A 71 -14.88 3.94 9.67
C ARG A 71 -14.60 2.44 9.80
N PRO A 72 -15.64 1.60 9.96
CA PRO A 72 -15.44 0.19 10.31
C PRO A 72 -14.63 -0.57 9.25
N LEU A 73 -14.86 -0.31 7.96
CA LEU A 73 -14.09 -0.93 6.87
C LEU A 73 -12.60 -0.58 6.96
N ALA A 74 -12.26 0.70 7.12
CA ALA A 74 -10.86 1.11 7.26
C ALA A 74 -10.23 0.53 8.53
N GLY A 75 -11.00 0.43 9.61
CA GLY A 75 -10.52 -0.16 10.87
C GLY A 75 -10.26 -1.66 10.78
N ILE A 76 -11.15 -2.43 10.14
CA ILE A 76 -10.95 -3.87 9.88
C ILE A 76 -9.72 -4.07 8.99
N LEU A 77 -9.62 -3.31 7.89
CA LEU A 77 -8.47 -3.38 6.98
C LEU A 77 -7.16 -3.02 7.69
N ALA A 78 -7.17 -2.07 8.62
CA ALA A 78 -6.00 -1.74 9.42
C ALA A 78 -5.59 -2.90 10.33
N PHE A 79 -6.53 -3.59 10.97
CA PHE A 79 -6.21 -4.79 11.77
C PHE A 79 -5.70 -5.95 10.92
N VAL A 80 -6.32 -6.23 9.78
CA VAL A 80 -5.84 -7.26 8.85
C VAL A 80 -4.42 -6.92 8.40
N GLY A 81 -4.17 -5.67 8.00
CA GLY A 81 -2.83 -5.20 7.63
C GLY A 81 -1.82 -5.34 8.77
N ALA A 82 -2.23 -5.05 10.01
CA ALA A 82 -1.39 -5.22 11.19
C ALA A 82 -0.99 -6.68 11.42
N VAL A 83 -1.95 -7.60 11.30
CA VAL A 83 -1.71 -9.04 11.40
C VAL A 83 -0.79 -9.50 10.27
N CYS A 84 -1.00 -9.03 9.04
CA CYS A 84 -0.14 -9.35 7.91
C CYS A 84 1.31 -8.91 8.13
N PHE A 85 1.58 -7.68 8.57
CA PHE A 85 2.96 -7.24 8.84
C PHE A 85 3.59 -8.00 10.02
N LEU A 86 2.81 -8.32 11.06
CA LEU A 86 3.32 -9.12 12.17
C LEU A 86 3.63 -10.56 11.75
N ALA A 87 2.81 -11.15 10.87
CA ALA A 87 3.05 -12.46 10.29
C ALA A 87 4.29 -12.45 9.38
N ALA A 88 4.52 -11.38 8.61
CA ALA A 88 5.72 -11.21 7.81
C ALA A 88 6.98 -11.19 8.69
N ALA A 89 6.95 -10.44 9.79
CA ALA A 89 8.04 -10.39 10.76
C ALA A 89 8.29 -11.75 11.42
N GLY A 90 7.21 -12.42 11.85
CA GLY A 90 7.28 -13.77 12.43
C GLY A 90 7.87 -14.79 11.47
N ALA A 91 7.48 -14.75 10.19
CA ALA A 91 8.03 -15.62 9.15
C ALA A 91 9.53 -15.33 8.90
N GLN A 92 9.95 -14.05 8.90
CA GLN A 92 11.37 -13.70 8.74
C GLN A 92 12.24 -14.22 9.89
N ILE A 93 11.73 -14.16 11.12
CA ILE A 93 12.40 -14.71 12.30
C ILE A 93 12.48 -16.24 12.20
N ALA A 94 11.34 -16.90 11.95
CA ALA A 94 11.26 -18.37 11.92
C ALA A 94 12.15 -19.00 10.84
N LEU A 95 12.33 -18.32 9.71
CA LEU A 95 13.10 -18.80 8.57
C LEU A 95 14.57 -18.34 8.59
N GLY A 96 14.99 -17.62 9.64
CA GLY A 96 16.36 -17.11 9.74
C GLY A 96 16.69 -15.98 8.75
N ALA A 97 15.71 -15.48 7.98
CA ALA A 97 15.88 -14.33 7.08
C ALA A 97 16.16 -13.02 7.84
N ALA A 98 15.86 -12.98 9.14
CA ALA A 98 16.22 -11.89 10.05
C ALA A 98 17.68 -11.93 10.56
N SER A 99 18.48 -12.93 10.17
CA SER A 99 19.86 -13.10 10.66
C SER A 99 20.84 -12.03 10.14
N GLY A 100 20.55 -11.44 8.97
CA GLY A 100 21.28 -10.27 8.47
C GLY A 100 20.77 -8.96 9.09
N LEU A 101 21.67 -7.97 9.26
CA LEU A 101 21.32 -6.67 9.83
C LEU A 101 20.13 -6.02 9.11
N GLY A 102 20.04 -6.15 7.79
CA GLY A 102 18.95 -5.57 7.01
C GLY A 102 17.59 -6.25 7.19
N GLY A 103 17.59 -7.58 7.37
CA GLY A 103 16.40 -8.35 7.70
C GLY A 103 15.93 -8.08 9.13
N PHE A 104 16.86 -7.96 10.09
CA PHE A 104 16.56 -7.61 11.47
C PHE A 104 15.89 -6.23 11.59
N VAL A 105 16.45 -5.21 10.92
CA VAL A 105 15.86 -3.86 10.88
C VAL A 105 14.46 -3.90 10.26
N ARG A 106 14.29 -4.63 9.16
CA ARG A 106 12.98 -4.79 8.51
C ARG A 106 11.95 -5.41 9.46
N CYS A 107 12.32 -6.47 10.20
CA CYS A 107 11.46 -7.11 11.18
C CYS A 107 10.97 -6.15 12.26
N ILE A 108 11.85 -5.30 12.81
CA ILE A 108 11.47 -4.27 13.80
C ILE A 108 10.48 -3.28 13.18
N LEU A 109 10.76 -2.83 11.96
CA LEU A 109 9.92 -1.87 11.25
C LEU A 109 8.54 -2.44 10.90
N GLU A 110 8.45 -3.74 10.60
CA GLU A 110 7.18 -4.46 10.39
C GLU A 110 6.36 -4.52 11.68
N CYS A 111 6.99 -4.78 12.83
CA CYS A 111 6.33 -4.71 14.14
C CYS A 111 5.83 -3.28 14.47
N LEU A 112 6.63 -2.25 14.19
CA LEU A 112 6.22 -0.85 14.38
C LEU A 112 5.06 -0.45 13.46
N CYS A 113 5.09 -0.90 12.20
CA CYS A 113 4.00 -0.70 11.25
C CYS A 113 2.72 -1.40 11.73
N SER A 114 2.84 -2.64 12.22
CA SER A 114 1.72 -3.39 12.80
C SER A 114 1.11 -2.69 14.03
N ALA A 115 1.96 -2.18 14.94
CA ALA A 115 1.51 -1.41 16.09
C ALA A 115 0.75 -0.15 15.66
N TRP A 116 1.27 0.58 14.67
CA TRP A 116 0.61 1.78 14.12
C TRP A 116 -0.74 1.46 13.46
N LEU A 117 -0.82 0.42 12.63
CA LEU A 117 -2.07 0.01 12.01
C LEU A 117 -3.10 -0.46 13.06
N SER A 118 -2.65 -1.14 14.11
CA SER A 118 -3.50 -1.58 15.21
C SER A 118 -4.12 -0.41 15.98
N THR A 119 -3.35 0.66 16.25
CA THR A 119 -3.89 1.85 16.91
C THR A 119 -4.90 2.56 16.03
N MET A 120 -4.65 2.67 14.73
CA MET A 120 -5.64 3.20 13.77
C MET A 120 -6.90 2.33 13.69
N GLY A 121 -6.74 1.01 13.67
CA GLY A 121 -7.83 0.05 13.67
C GLY A 121 -8.79 0.25 14.85
N ARG A 122 -8.23 0.37 16.06
CA ARG A 122 -9.00 0.66 17.28
C ARG A 122 -9.76 1.98 17.19
N CYS A 123 -9.11 3.04 16.71
CA CYS A 123 -9.73 4.37 16.59
C CYS A 123 -10.90 4.41 15.63
N TRP A 124 -10.80 3.71 14.49
CA TRP A 124 -11.87 3.69 13.51
C TRP A 124 -13.01 2.71 13.82
N LEU A 125 -12.76 1.70 14.66
CA LEU A 125 -13.78 0.72 15.09
C LEU A 125 -14.51 1.11 16.38
N SER A 126 -13.90 1.98 17.21
CA SER A 126 -14.50 2.47 18.45
C SER A 126 -15.95 2.93 18.22
N PRO A 127 -16.92 2.37 18.98
CA PRO A 127 -18.32 2.81 18.92
C PRO A 127 -18.55 4.16 19.63
N ASN A 128 -17.65 4.55 20.53
CA ASN A 128 -17.64 5.88 21.16
C ASN A 128 -17.10 6.94 20.20
N GLU A 129 -17.23 8.22 20.56
CA GLU A 129 -16.65 9.34 19.81
C GLU A 129 -15.23 9.03 19.32
N TRP A 130 -14.97 9.37 18.06
CA TRP A 130 -13.68 9.09 17.43
C TRP A 130 -12.56 9.74 18.24
N LYS A 131 -11.62 8.91 18.72
CA LYS A 131 -10.43 9.37 19.44
C LYS A 131 -9.22 9.34 18.52
N LYS A 132 -8.37 10.34 18.67
CA LYS A 132 -7.08 10.41 17.98
C LYS A 132 -6.23 9.17 18.29
N PRO A 133 -5.52 8.60 17.31
CA PRO A 133 -4.70 7.40 17.52
C PRO A 133 -3.62 7.61 18.59
N PHE A 134 -3.49 6.58 19.44
CA PHE A 134 -2.54 6.54 20.54
C PHE A 134 -1.09 6.44 20.01
N GLY A 135 -0.14 7.04 20.73
CA GLY A 135 1.27 7.14 20.29
C GLY A 135 1.59 8.34 19.39
N GLY A 136 0.56 9.09 18.98
CA GLY A 136 0.72 10.37 18.29
C GLY A 136 1.48 10.28 16.96
N LEU A 137 2.08 11.41 16.57
CA LEU A 137 2.80 11.51 15.29
C LEU A 137 4.05 10.62 15.26
N TYR A 138 4.69 10.36 16.41
CA TYR A 138 5.89 9.53 16.51
C TYR A 138 5.65 8.10 16.04
N LEU A 139 4.56 7.48 16.50
CA LEU A 139 4.22 6.11 16.09
C LEU A 139 3.85 6.06 14.59
N ALA A 140 3.19 7.10 14.08
CA ALA A 140 2.87 7.21 12.66
C ALA A 140 4.12 7.32 11.77
N VAL A 141 5.11 8.10 12.21
CA VAL A 141 6.42 8.21 11.54
C VAL A 141 7.15 6.86 11.61
N ALA A 142 7.25 6.26 12.80
CA ALA A 142 7.90 4.98 13.00
C ALA A 142 7.30 3.85 12.14
N GLY A 143 5.96 3.75 12.09
CA GLY A 143 5.28 2.77 11.26
C GLY A 143 5.41 3.00 9.75
N SER A 144 5.77 4.23 9.34
CA SER A 144 6.00 4.57 7.93
C SER A 144 7.44 4.30 7.48
N LEU A 145 8.41 4.24 8.42
CA LEU A 145 9.82 3.97 8.13
C LEU A 145 10.04 2.60 7.45
N LEU A 146 9.14 1.64 7.64
CA LEU A 146 9.15 0.37 6.93
C LEU A 146 9.23 0.56 5.41
N PHE A 147 8.41 1.45 4.86
CA PHE A 147 8.37 1.68 3.42
C PHE A 147 9.60 2.41 2.91
N TYR A 148 10.18 3.30 3.73
CA TYR A 148 11.46 3.92 3.42
C TYR A 148 12.58 2.89 3.37
N TRP A 149 12.64 2.00 4.37
CA TRP A 149 13.60 0.90 4.42
C TRP A 149 13.45 -0.04 3.21
N ASN A 150 12.22 -0.39 2.84
CA ASN A 150 11.95 -1.23 1.67
C ASN A 150 12.44 -0.60 0.36
N VAL A 151 12.33 0.73 0.21
CA VAL A 151 12.90 1.44 -0.94
C VAL A 151 14.42 1.31 -0.96
N LEU A 152 15.09 1.57 0.18
CA LEU A 152 16.55 1.47 0.29
C LEU A 152 17.06 0.06 -0.04
N LEU A 153 16.49 -0.98 0.59
CA LEU A 153 16.86 -2.36 0.32
C LEU A 153 16.69 -2.72 -1.15
N ARG A 154 15.63 -2.21 -1.81
CA ARG A 154 15.41 -2.50 -3.22
C ARG A 154 16.47 -1.90 -4.12
N PHE A 155 16.99 -0.70 -3.81
CA PHE A 155 18.10 -0.13 -4.58
C PHE A 155 19.44 -0.81 -4.26
N MET A 156 19.67 -1.21 -3.01
CA MET A 156 20.94 -1.77 -2.54
C MET A 156 21.12 -3.26 -2.88
N GLU A 157 20.09 -4.08 -2.70
CA GLU A 157 20.19 -5.55 -2.80
C GLU A 157 19.68 -6.07 -4.15
N ASN A 158 18.77 -5.34 -4.79
CA ASN A 158 18.10 -5.77 -6.02
C ASN A 158 17.88 -4.59 -6.95
N SER A 159 18.98 -3.92 -7.34
CA SER A 159 18.97 -2.64 -8.04
C SER A 159 17.88 -2.60 -9.10
N SER A 160 16.92 -1.69 -8.93
CA SER A 160 15.85 -1.50 -9.90
C SER A 160 16.48 -1.20 -11.25
N SER A 161 16.43 -2.18 -12.15
CA SER A 161 16.88 -2.00 -13.52
C SER A 161 15.69 -1.54 -14.33
N TRP A 162 15.89 -0.58 -15.23
CA TRP A 162 14.86 -0.07 -16.12
C TRP A 162 14.14 -1.19 -16.90
N HIS A 163 14.76 -2.35 -17.08
CA HIS A 163 14.18 -3.51 -17.77
C HIS A 163 13.37 -4.48 -16.89
N ARG A 164 13.40 -4.34 -15.57
CA ARG A 164 12.68 -5.24 -14.64
C ARG A 164 11.49 -4.51 -14.03
N VAL A 165 10.29 -4.87 -14.46
CA VAL A 165 9.05 -4.19 -14.06
C VAL A 165 8.71 -4.47 -12.59
N THR A 166 8.82 -5.72 -12.15
CA THR A 166 8.50 -6.12 -10.77
C THR A 166 9.30 -5.35 -9.70
N PRO A 167 10.66 -5.25 -9.77
CA PRO A 167 11.42 -4.48 -8.80
C PRO A 167 11.17 -2.98 -8.84
N THR A 168 10.99 -2.41 -10.04
CA THR A 168 10.69 -1.00 -10.20
C THR A 168 9.31 -0.65 -9.63
N ALA A 169 8.29 -1.48 -9.93
CA ALA A 169 6.95 -1.30 -9.38
C ALA A 169 6.91 -1.43 -7.85
N ALA A 170 7.70 -2.33 -7.26
CA ALA A 170 7.82 -2.45 -5.80
C ALA A 170 8.28 -1.14 -5.13
N VAL A 171 9.24 -0.42 -5.76
CA VAL A 171 9.66 0.90 -5.29
C VAL A 171 8.50 1.90 -5.36
N TRP A 172 7.75 1.91 -6.46
CA TRP A 172 6.61 2.82 -6.64
C TRP A 172 5.51 2.54 -5.62
N GLN A 173 5.25 1.28 -5.30
CA GLN A 173 4.28 0.89 -4.29
C GLN A 173 4.72 1.29 -2.88
N ALA A 174 6.00 1.10 -2.53
CA ALA A 174 6.51 1.54 -1.24
C ALA A 174 6.44 3.07 -1.10
N LEU A 175 6.77 3.82 -2.16
CA LEU A 175 6.61 5.27 -2.18
C LEU A 175 5.14 5.69 -2.08
N ALA A 176 4.22 5.01 -2.77
CA ALA A 176 2.80 5.30 -2.68
C ALA A 176 2.23 5.04 -1.28
N ALA A 177 2.60 3.92 -0.65
CA ALA A 177 2.25 3.60 0.73
C ALA A 177 2.81 4.64 1.71
N LEU A 178 4.09 5.02 1.56
CA LEU A 178 4.74 6.04 2.37
C LEU A 178 4.03 7.40 2.25
N MET A 179 3.77 7.84 1.01
CA MET A 179 3.08 9.11 0.74
C MET A 179 1.67 9.12 1.30
N PHE A 180 0.93 8.01 1.17
CA PHE A 180 -0.40 7.87 1.74
C PHE A 180 -0.38 7.90 3.26
N LEU A 181 0.47 7.10 3.92
CA LEU A 181 0.55 7.07 5.38
C LEU A 181 1.02 8.41 5.96
N ALA A 182 1.94 9.11 5.29
CA ALA A 182 2.34 10.46 5.68
C ALA A 182 1.20 11.48 5.51
N ALA A 183 0.43 11.41 4.42
CA ALA A 183 -0.74 12.25 4.23
C ALA A 183 -1.85 11.95 5.26
N LEU A 184 -2.05 10.67 5.57
CA LEU A 184 -3.00 10.20 6.57
C LEU A 184 -2.59 10.65 7.97
N ALA A 185 -1.33 10.47 8.35
CA ALA A 185 -0.80 10.92 9.63
C ALA A 185 -1.02 12.43 9.82
N ARG A 186 -0.75 13.24 8.79
CA ARG A 186 -1.04 14.69 8.80
C ARG A 186 -2.54 14.96 8.91
N ALA A 187 -3.36 14.30 8.11
CA ALA A 187 -4.82 14.46 8.17
C ALA A 187 -5.38 14.10 9.56
N LEU A 188 -4.81 13.13 10.27
CA LEU A 188 -5.24 12.73 11.61
C LEU A 188 -4.68 13.63 12.72
N HIS A 189 -3.44 14.12 12.59
CA HIS A 189 -2.73 14.81 13.68
C HIS A 189 -2.66 16.32 13.56
N VAL A 190 -2.60 16.86 12.34
CA VAL A 190 -2.30 18.27 12.05
C VAL A 190 -3.36 18.80 11.06
N PRO A 191 -4.53 19.27 11.54
CA PRO A 191 -5.56 19.82 10.65
C PRO A 191 -5.04 21.05 9.89
N GLN A 192 -4.93 20.94 8.58
CA GLN A 192 -4.59 22.05 7.69
C GLN A 192 -5.56 22.12 6.51
N PRO A 193 -5.94 23.34 6.07
CA PRO A 193 -6.69 23.53 4.84
C PRO A 193 -5.83 23.03 3.67
N GLY A 194 -6.24 21.91 3.05
CA GLY A 194 -5.50 21.26 1.96
C GLY A 194 -5.17 19.78 2.19
N ASN A 195 -5.22 19.31 3.44
CA ASN A 195 -4.97 17.90 3.76
C ASN A 195 -5.92 16.93 3.05
N GLY A 196 -7.17 17.34 2.79
CA GLY A 196 -8.11 16.52 2.05
C GLY A 196 -7.61 16.16 0.65
N LYS A 197 -7.03 17.13 -0.07
CA LYS A 197 -6.62 16.95 -1.47
C LYS A 197 -5.38 16.09 -1.56
N THR A 198 -4.43 16.31 -0.65
CA THR A 198 -3.20 15.51 -0.57
C THR A 198 -3.50 14.09 -0.14
N LEU A 199 -4.40 13.90 0.85
CA LEU A 199 -4.84 12.58 1.29
C LEU A 199 -5.61 11.85 0.19
N CYS A 200 -6.49 12.54 -0.54
CA CYS A 200 -7.23 11.94 -1.65
C CYS A 200 -6.30 11.49 -2.77
N ALA A 201 -5.37 12.34 -3.21
CA ALA A 201 -4.40 11.99 -4.25
C ALA A 201 -3.51 10.81 -3.83
N ALA A 202 -2.97 10.85 -2.61
CA ALA A 202 -2.13 9.78 -2.10
C ALA A 202 -2.92 8.48 -1.88
N GLY A 203 -4.17 8.57 -1.41
CA GLY A 203 -5.06 7.42 -1.21
C GLY A 203 -5.45 6.73 -2.51
N LEU A 204 -5.76 7.49 -3.57
CA LEU A 204 -6.04 6.93 -4.90
C LEU A 204 -4.78 6.29 -5.52
N ALA A 205 -3.61 6.91 -5.37
CA ALA A 205 -2.34 6.35 -5.84
C ALA A 205 -2.00 5.05 -5.08
N ALA A 206 -2.18 5.02 -3.76
CA ALA A 206 -2.00 3.81 -2.95
C ALA A 206 -3.02 2.72 -3.31
N PHE A 207 -4.26 3.08 -3.63
CA PHE A 207 -5.24 2.11 -4.13
C PHE A 207 -4.78 1.47 -5.45
N ALA A 208 -4.35 2.29 -6.42
CA ALA A 208 -3.89 1.78 -7.72
C ALA A 208 -2.66 0.88 -7.59
N LEU A 209 -1.65 1.28 -6.82
CA LEU A 209 -0.37 0.60 -6.77
C LEU A 209 -0.32 -0.48 -5.67
N CYS A 210 -0.71 -0.13 -4.44
CA CYS A 210 -0.57 -1.01 -3.29
C CYS A 210 -1.68 -2.06 -3.21
N LEU A 211 -2.86 -1.82 -3.82
CA LEU A 211 -3.92 -2.83 -3.94
C LEU A 211 -4.00 -3.40 -5.37
N CYS A 212 -4.39 -2.59 -6.37
CA CYS A 212 -4.74 -3.15 -7.68
C CYS A 212 -3.54 -3.78 -8.41
N TRP A 213 -2.36 -3.16 -8.35
CA TRP A 213 -1.15 -3.74 -8.93
C TRP A 213 -0.55 -4.87 -8.08
N GLN A 214 -0.61 -4.75 -6.75
CA GLN A 214 -0.02 -5.75 -5.83
C GLN A 214 -0.82 -7.04 -5.76
N LEU A 215 -2.15 -6.96 -5.75
CA LEU A 215 -3.03 -8.10 -5.49
C LEU A 215 -2.82 -9.25 -6.48
N PRO A 216 -2.74 -9.04 -7.80
CA PRO A 216 -2.43 -10.11 -8.74
C PRO A 216 -1.12 -10.83 -8.43
N TYR A 217 -0.07 -10.10 -8.04
CA TYR A 217 1.22 -10.68 -7.71
C TYR A 217 1.14 -11.55 -6.46
N VAL A 218 0.47 -11.08 -5.41
CA VAL A 218 0.26 -11.86 -4.19
C VAL A 218 -0.57 -13.12 -4.46
N LEU A 219 -1.61 -13.02 -5.29
CA LEU A 219 -2.41 -14.18 -5.67
C LEU A 219 -1.58 -15.23 -6.44
N VAL A 220 -0.66 -14.79 -7.31
CA VAL A 220 0.28 -15.70 -7.99
C VAL A 220 1.19 -16.39 -6.96
N LEU A 221 1.77 -15.66 -6.00
CA LEU A 221 2.60 -16.26 -4.95
C LEU A 221 1.84 -17.26 -4.07
N MET A 222 0.56 -16.99 -3.83
CA MET A 222 -0.33 -17.89 -3.08
C MET A 222 -0.82 -19.09 -3.91
N SER A 223 -0.69 -19.04 -5.24
CA SER A 223 -1.12 -20.11 -6.13
C SER A 223 0.01 -21.14 -6.38
N GLY A 224 -0.35 -22.39 -6.66
CA GLY A 224 0.59 -23.44 -7.09
C GLY A 224 1.42 -24.07 -5.95
N LEU A 225 2.66 -24.46 -6.25
CA LEU A 225 3.63 -25.01 -5.28
C LEU A 225 4.43 -23.94 -4.53
N SER A 226 4.31 -22.66 -4.93
CA SER A 226 5.10 -21.57 -4.35
C SER A 226 4.76 -21.26 -2.89
N TRP A 227 3.49 -21.39 -2.49
CA TRP A 227 3.10 -21.24 -1.08
C TRP A 227 3.65 -22.38 -0.20
N ALA A 228 3.95 -23.55 -0.79
CA ALA A 228 4.55 -24.67 -0.08
C ALA A 228 6.04 -24.43 0.23
N ALA A 229 6.67 -23.44 -0.41
CA ALA A 229 8.03 -22.99 -0.09
C ALA A 229 7.98 -21.92 1.01
N PRO A 230 8.40 -22.22 2.26
CA PRO A 230 8.30 -21.28 3.37
C PRO A 230 9.04 -19.97 3.12
N ALA A 231 10.11 -19.99 2.31
CA ALA A 231 10.91 -18.81 1.95
C ALA A 231 10.10 -17.65 1.34
N VAL A 232 8.94 -17.93 0.73
CA VAL A 232 8.09 -16.91 0.08
C VAL A 232 7.08 -16.28 1.06
N TRP A 233 6.88 -16.89 2.25
CA TRP A 233 5.88 -16.45 3.22
C TRP A 233 6.07 -15.00 3.70
N PRO A 234 7.29 -14.52 4.02
CA PRO A 234 7.51 -13.12 4.36
C PRO A 234 6.99 -12.16 3.28
N GLU A 235 7.18 -12.51 2.01
CA GLU A 235 6.77 -11.68 0.88
C GLU A 235 5.26 -11.71 0.67
N ILE A 236 4.62 -12.87 0.81
CA ILE A 236 3.16 -13.01 0.76
C ILE A 236 2.51 -12.15 1.83
N PHE A 237 2.96 -12.28 3.09
CA PHE A 237 2.38 -11.53 4.21
C PHE A 237 2.63 -10.03 4.09
N ALA A 238 3.84 -9.60 3.71
CA ALA A 238 4.13 -8.19 3.47
C ALA A 238 3.29 -7.63 2.30
N GLY A 239 3.09 -8.43 1.25
CA GLY A 239 2.26 -8.08 0.09
C GLY A 239 0.77 -7.94 0.45
N LEU A 240 0.23 -8.84 1.29
CA LEU A 240 -1.12 -8.71 1.83
C LEU A 240 -1.27 -7.48 2.72
N GLY A 241 -0.26 -7.17 3.55
CA GLY A 241 -0.22 -5.95 4.35
C GLY A 241 -0.25 -4.69 3.48
N LEU A 242 0.50 -4.69 2.37
CA LEU A 242 0.50 -3.62 1.39
C LEU A 242 -0.86 -3.47 0.68
N CYS A 243 -1.53 -4.58 0.35
CA CYS A 243 -2.91 -4.57 -0.17
C CYS A 243 -3.89 -3.94 0.82
N CYS A 244 -3.72 -4.18 2.12
CA CYS A 244 -4.52 -3.54 3.16
C CYS A 244 -4.29 -2.04 3.20
N VAL A 245 -3.02 -1.58 3.13
CA VAL A 245 -2.69 -0.14 3.07
C VAL A 245 -3.32 0.52 1.83
N GLY A 246 -3.25 -0.12 0.66
CA GLY A 246 -3.90 0.38 -0.56
C GLY A 246 -5.43 0.46 -0.44
N SER A 247 -6.05 -0.54 0.19
CA SER A 247 -7.49 -0.58 0.45
C SER A 247 -7.93 0.54 1.39
N ILE A 248 -7.18 0.78 2.48
CA ILE A 248 -7.39 1.92 3.38
C ILE A 248 -7.26 3.23 2.58
N GLY A 249 -6.28 3.33 1.68
CA GLY A 249 -6.13 4.45 0.74
C GLY A 249 -7.39 4.74 -0.06
N GLY A 250 -7.97 3.72 -0.69
CA GLY A 250 -9.22 3.83 -1.44
C GLY A 250 -10.40 4.26 -0.57
N VAL A 251 -10.55 3.66 0.62
CA VAL A 251 -11.62 4.01 1.58
C VAL A 251 -11.48 5.45 2.07
N CYS A 252 -10.26 5.90 2.42
CA CYS A 252 -9.99 7.26 2.84
C CYS A 252 -10.22 8.28 1.71
N ALA A 253 -9.83 7.95 0.47
CA ALA A 253 -10.10 8.81 -0.68
C ALA A 253 -11.61 8.96 -0.92
N ALA A 254 -12.35 7.85 -0.96
CA ALA A 254 -13.81 7.86 -1.11
C ALA A 254 -14.49 8.64 0.03
N ALA A 255 -13.99 8.47 1.26
CA ALA A 255 -14.45 9.21 2.43
C ALA A 255 -14.26 10.73 2.28
N CYS A 256 -13.08 11.18 1.85
CA CYS A 256 -12.79 12.60 1.69
C CYS A 256 -13.65 13.29 0.63
N LEU A 257 -14.14 12.52 -0.35
CA LEU A 257 -14.87 13.02 -1.51
C LEU A 257 -16.40 12.93 -1.36
N ASN A 258 -16.88 12.22 -0.33
CA ASN A 258 -18.31 12.18 -0.03
C ASN A 258 -18.71 13.49 0.67
N ARG A 259 -19.53 14.30 -0.01
CA ARG A 259 -20.06 15.59 0.46
C ARG A 259 -21.02 15.51 1.67
N GLN A 260 -21.32 14.30 2.18
CA GLN A 260 -22.33 14.08 3.23
C GLN A 260 -21.75 14.00 4.65
N SER A 261 -20.48 14.38 4.88
CA SER A 261 -19.92 14.53 6.23
C SER A 261 -19.84 15.98 6.67
#